data_AF-A0A9Q0WBH4-F1
#
_entry.id   AF-A0A9Q0WBH4-F1
#
_cell.length_a   1.000
_cell.length_b   1.000
_cell.length_c   1.000
_cell.angle_alpha   90.00
_cell.angle_beta   90.00
_cell.angle_gamma   90.00
#
_symmetry.space_group_name_H-M   'P 1'
#
loop_
_entity.id
_entity.type
_entity.pdbx_description
1 polymer ?
#
loop_
_entity_poly.entity_id
_entity_poly.type
_entity_poly.pdbx_seq_one_letter_code
_entity_poly.pdbx_strand_id
1 'polypeptide(L)'
;MVARPYPFSLLSDDPAASTSRVRHINHCCLFTGFPAHQRLVPSCSIQCPAAKPSNVSCAFSAAKFTTTCGLSTVNSITRSATRGELVEDILAVQSVDGSKPGPVATVDHFLFSCAPEILLNRLAKGSRGMLGLGKSRIALPAQLASKFGLQRKFAACLSSSEGLVLFGHEPGYDSIFGAETSRSLMYTPLVTSPDGSGGSQDYSINVRSIKINGKRLSLGQKGIGGGTQISTTVPYTTLESSIYRTFIEAYKEAATNNYFMNLTVVAPCGTIWSLF
;
A
#
# COMPACT_ATOMS: atom_id res chain seq x y z
N MET A 1 -1.82 -8.97 -23.11
CA MET A 1 -2.24 -9.30 -21.73
C MET A 1 -2.38 -8.01 -20.94
N VAL A 2 -3.53 -7.75 -20.33
CA VAL A 2 -3.79 -6.55 -19.51
C VAL A 2 -3.71 -6.98 -18.04
N ALA A 3 -2.58 -6.73 -17.39
CA ALA A 3 -2.48 -6.88 -15.95
C ALA A 3 -3.39 -5.83 -15.28
N ARG A 4 -4.44 -6.30 -14.61
CA ARG A 4 -5.34 -5.45 -13.81
C ARG A 4 -4.71 -5.28 -12.43
N PRO A 5 -4.81 -4.09 -11.79
CA PRO A 5 -4.32 -3.93 -10.42
C PRO A 5 -5.08 -4.87 -9.44
N TYR A 6 -4.66 -4.99 -8.19
CA TYR A 6 -5.22 -5.96 -7.22
C TYR A 6 -6.30 -5.34 -6.32
N PRO A 7 -7.55 -5.87 -6.30
CA PRO A 7 -8.60 -5.45 -5.37
C PRO A 7 -8.59 -6.25 -4.06
N PHE A 8 -8.74 -5.58 -2.93
CA PHE A 8 -8.96 -6.18 -1.60
C PHE A 8 -10.41 -5.97 -1.18
N SER A 9 -11.03 -6.90 -0.46
CA SER A 9 -12.38 -6.66 0.11
C SER A 9 -12.25 -6.31 1.59
N LEU A 10 -12.88 -5.23 2.02
CA LEU A 10 -13.09 -4.91 3.44
C LEU A 10 -14.57 -4.99 3.78
N LEU A 11 -14.86 -5.50 4.98
CA LEU A 11 -16.20 -5.50 5.57
C LEU A 11 -16.39 -4.19 6.35
N SER A 12 -17.47 -3.49 6.07
CA SER A 12 -17.91 -2.27 6.75
C SER A 12 -19.39 -2.43 7.10
N ASP A 13 -19.85 -1.79 8.18
CA ASP A 13 -21.20 -1.93 8.73
C ASP A 13 -22.33 -1.39 7.83
N ASP A 14 -22.01 -0.78 6.68
CA ASP A 14 -23.03 -0.44 5.68
C ASP A 14 -23.49 -1.71 4.92
N PRO A 15 -24.78 -2.12 5.03
CA PRO A 15 -25.31 -3.29 4.31
C PRO A 15 -25.25 -3.14 2.79
N ALA A 16 -25.10 -1.92 2.25
CA ALA A 16 -24.82 -1.67 0.83
C ALA A 16 -23.32 -1.73 0.46
N ALA A 17 -22.42 -1.88 1.44
CA ALA A 17 -20.96 -1.91 1.30
C ALA A 17 -20.32 -3.26 1.69
N SER A 18 -21.13 -4.30 1.91
CA SER A 18 -20.73 -5.68 2.32
C SER A 18 -19.57 -6.31 1.53
N THR A 19 -19.18 -5.75 0.38
CA THR A 19 -17.91 -6.07 -0.31
C THR A 19 -17.30 -4.80 -0.91
N SER A 20 -16.79 -3.90 -0.08
CA SER A 20 -16.04 -2.74 -0.57
C SER A 20 -14.69 -3.23 -1.10
N ARG A 21 -14.54 -3.26 -2.44
CA ARG A 21 -13.24 -3.53 -3.06
C ARG A 21 -12.37 -2.29 -3.02
N VAL A 22 -11.22 -2.37 -2.37
CA VAL A 22 -10.30 -1.27 -2.12
C VAL A 22 -8.91 -1.67 -2.63
N ARG A 23 -8.16 -0.75 -3.25
CA ARG A 23 -6.81 -1.03 -3.78
C ARG A 23 -5.81 -0.09 -3.13
N HIS A 24 -4.61 -0.56 -2.76
CA HIS A 24 -3.34 0.19 -2.83
C HIS A 24 -2.39 -0.03 -1.63
N ILE A 25 -1.10 0.29 -1.80
CA ILE A 25 -0.04 0.10 -0.79
C ILE A 25 0.66 1.42 -0.39
N ASN A 26 0.54 2.51 -1.14
CA ASN A 26 1.49 3.62 -1.05
C ASN A 26 0.93 5.02 -0.69
N HIS A 27 -0.37 5.18 -0.42
CA HIS A 27 -0.94 6.50 -0.12
C HIS A 27 -1.79 6.50 1.16
N CYS A 28 -1.93 7.68 1.78
CA CYS A 28 -2.76 7.88 2.96
C CYS A 28 -4.24 7.68 2.66
N CYS A 29 -4.89 7.00 3.60
CA CYS A 29 -6.34 6.84 3.78
C CYS A 29 -7.02 5.76 2.95
N LEU A 30 -7.85 4.98 3.63
CA LEU A 30 -9.03 4.37 3.01
C LEU A 30 -9.94 5.51 2.51
N PHE A 31 -10.62 5.35 1.39
CA PHE A 31 -11.74 6.23 1.07
C PHE A 31 -12.93 5.43 0.55
N THR A 32 -14.12 5.84 0.94
CA THR A 32 -15.40 5.25 0.52
C THR A 32 -16.32 6.38 0.05
N GLY A 33 -17.30 6.08 -0.80
CA GLY A 33 -18.44 7.00 -0.99
C GLY A 33 -19.16 7.25 0.34
N PHE A 34 -19.73 8.43 0.52
CA PHE A 34 -20.34 8.90 1.77
C PHE A 34 -21.54 8.01 2.22
N PRO A 35 -21.43 7.26 3.34
CA PRO A 35 -22.54 6.59 4.01
C PRO A 35 -23.11 7.45 5.16
N ALA A 36 -24.29 7.06 5.67
CA ALA A 36 -25.09 7.82 6.63
C ALA A 36 -24.61 7.75 8.11
N HIS A 37 -23.60 6.95 8.44
CA HIS A 37 -23.18 6.66 9.83
C HIS A 37 -21.77 7.14 10.23
N GLN A 38 -21.07 7.87 9.36
CA GLN A 38 -19.70 8.29 9.63
C GLN A 38 -19.63 9.50 10.56
N ARG A 39 -18.70 9.46 11.52
CA ARG A 39 -18.43 10.60 12.40
C ARG A 39 -17.31 11.45 11.79
N LEU A 40 -17.65 12.70 11.50
CA LEU A 40 -16.68 13.69 11.02
C LEU A 40 -15.68 14.03 12.12
N VAL A 41 -14.40 14.08 11.76
CA VAL A 41 -13.33 14.44 12.69
C VAL A 41 -13.10 15.95 12.66
N PRO A 42 -13.27 16.68 13.78
CA PRO A 42 -13.05 18.12 13.82
C PRO A 42 -11.58 18.48 13.60
N SER A 43 -11.31 19.67 13.01
CA SER A 43 -9.94 20.13 12.72
C SER A 43 -9.04 20.25 13.96
N CYS A 44 -9.61 20.55 15.13
CA CYS A 44 -8.87 20.71 16.39
C CYS A 44 -8.89 19.48 17.31
N SER A 45 -9.29 18.33 16.78
CA SER A 45 -9.19 17.05 17.47
C SER A 45 -7.75 16.53 17.50
N ILE A 46 -7.45 15.55 18.37
CA ILE A 46 -6.12 14.89 18.41
C ILE A 46 -5.88 13.99 17.19
N GLN A 47 -6.94 13.56 16.52
CA GLN A 47 -6.93 12.70 15.35
C GLN A 47 -6.44 13.44 14.10
N CYS A 48 -6.82 14.72 13.95
CA CYS A 48 -6.42 15.54 12.80
C CYS A 48 -4.89 15.70 12.65
N PRO A 49 -4.11 16.09 13.70
CA PRO A 49 -2.66 16.16 13.59
C PRO A 49 -2.01 14.77 13.43
N ALA A 50 -2.66 13.69 13.88
CA ALA A 50 -2.19 12.33 13.61
C ALA A 50 -2.34 11.95 12.12
N ALA A 51 -3.40 12.40 11.46
CA ALA A 51 -3.64 12.21 10.03
C ALA A 51 -2.78 13.11 9.14
N LYS A 52 -2.56 14.35 9.58
CA LYS A 52 -1.75 15.36 8.88
C LYS A 52 -1.00 16.19 9.91
N PRO A 53 0.30 15.93 10.14
CA PRO A 53 1.13 16.78 11.00
C PRO A 53 1.16 18.17 10.35
N SER A 54 0.41 19.10 10.91
CA SER A 54 0.32 20.48 10.41
C SER A 54 0.23 21.41 11.61
N ASN A 55 0.82 22.60 11.46
CA ASN A 55 0.80 23.65 12.48
C ASN A 55 -0.56 24.38 12.49
N VAL A 56 -1.66 23.64 12.62
CA VAL A 56 -2.97 24.26 12.81
C VAL A 56 -3.01 24.82 14.24
N SER A 57 -3.00 26.14 14.36
CA SER A 57 -3.17 26.80 15.65
C SER A 57 -4.62 26.68 16.12
N CYS A 58 -4.87 25.76 17.04
CA CYS A 58 -6.14 25.63 17.75
C CYS A 58 -6.17 26.58 18.95
N ALA A 59 -6.05 27.88 18.68
CA ALA A 59 -6.46 28.91 19.64
C ALA A 59 -8.00 28.92 19.72
N PHE A 60 -8.54 29.32 20.88
CA PHE A 60 -9.95 29.28 21.36
C PHE A 60 -11.05 29.88 20.45
N SER A 61 -10.99 29.75 19.12
CA SER A 61 -12.06 30.14 18.21
C SER A 61 -13.06 28.98 18.05
N ALA A 62 -14.30 29.18 18.52
CA ALA A 62 -15.40 28.23 18.36
C ALA A 62 -15.61 27.77 16.91
N ALA A 63 -15.34 28.64 15.93
CA ALA A 63 -15.43 28.35 14.49
C ALA A 63 -14.49 27.23 13.98
N LYS A 64 -13.39 26.92 14.69
CA LYS A 64 -12.47 25.83 14.31
C LYS A 64 -12.88 24.46 14.85
N PHE A 65 -13.79 24.43 15.83
CA PHE A 65 -14.42 23.19 16.30
C PHE A 65 -15.58 22.75 15.40
N THR A 66 -16.11 23.67 14.57
CA THR A 66 -17.16 23.39 13.59
C THR A 66 -16.61 23.01 12.22
N THR A 67 -15.31 23.21 11.96
CA THR A 67 -14.67 22.79 10.70
C THR A 67 -14.18 21.35 10.79
N THR A 68 -14.36 20.62 9.69
CA THR A 68 -13.90 19.24 9.54
C THR A 68 -12.42 19.21 9.17
N CYS A 69 -11.71 18.16 9.60
CA CYS A 69 -10.31 17.98 9.29
C CYS A 69 -10.13 17.57 7.82
N GLY A 70 -9.68 18.51 6.99
CA GLY A 70 -9.45 18.25 5.57
C GLY A 70 -8.10 17.57 5.29
N LEU A 71 -8.11 16.52 4.47
CA LEU A 71 -6.92 15.79 4.02
C LEU A 71 -6.76 15.91 2.50
N SER A 72 -5.52 15.83 2.02
CA SER A 72 -5.27 15.65 0.58
C SER A 72 -5.39 14.16 0.26
N THR A 73 -6.44 13.79 -0.47
CA THR A 73 -6.68 12.43 -0.94
C THR A 73 -6.20 12.30 -2.36
N VAL A 74 -5.56 11.16 -2.67
CA VAL A 74 -4.86 10.95 -3.94
C VAL A 74 -5.32 9.65 -4.58
N ASN A 75 -5.78 9.74 -5.83
CA ASN A 75 -5.83 8.58 -6.71
C ASN A 75 -4.47 8.41 -7.38
N SER A 76 -3.70 7.43 -6.92
CA SER A 76 -2.34 7.18 -7.42
C SER A 76 -2.29 6.47 -8.78
N ILE A 77 -3.43 5.98 -9.29
CA ILE A 77 -3.55 5.44 -10.66
C ILE A 77 -3.65 6.59 -11.67
N THR A 78 -4.50 7.58 -11.41
CA THR A 78 -4.67 8.75 -12.28
C THR A 78 -3.74 9.91 -11.94
N ARG A 79 -3.02 9.81 -10.81
CA ARG A 79 -2.22 10.89 -10.20
C ARG A 79 -3.03 12.15 -9.94
N SER A 80 -4.31 11.99 -9.63
CA SER A 80 -5.22 13.09 -9.30
C SER A 80 -5.32 13.23 -7.79
N ALA A 81 -5.36 14.47 -7.29
CA ALA A 81 -5.53 14.76 -5.87
C ALA A 81 -6.68 15.75 -5.67
N THR A 82 -7.42 15.59 -4.58
CA THR A 82 -8.44 16.55 -4.16
C THR A 82 -8.50 16.64 -2.64
N ARG A 83 -9.31 17.57 -2.11
CA ARG A 83 -9.59 17.66 -0.68
C ARG A 83 -10.63 16.60 -0.33
N GLY A 84 -10.28 15.74 0.62
CA GLY A 84 -11.21 14.87 1.34
C GLY A 84 -11.40 15.34 2.77
N GLU A 85 -12.38 14.76 3.45
CA GLU A 85 -12.65 15.00 4.88
C GLU A 85 -12.22 13.78 5.67
N LEU A 86 -11.56 13.99 6.82
CA LEU A 86 -11.22 12.93 7.75
C LEU A 86 -12.48 12.52 8.53
N VAL A 87 -12.72 11.23 8.54
CA VAL A 87 -13.85 10.59 9.22
C VAL A 87 -13.34 9.44 10.07
N GLU A 88 -14.12 9.08 11.07
CA GLU A 88 -13.98 7.85 11.82
C GLU A 88 -15.24 6.98 11.66
N ASP A 89 -15.03 5.67 11.53
CA ASP A 89 -16.08 4.66 11.46
C ASP A 89 -15.53 3.31 11.93
N ILE A 90 -16.38 2.29 11.97
CA ILE A 90 -16.03 0.93 12.32
C ILE A 90 -15.42 0.23 11.11
N LEU A 91 -14.23 -0.35 11.30
CA LEU A 91 -13.62 -1.29 10.35
C LEU A 91 -13.67 -2.71 10.90
N ALA A 92 -14.26 -3.63 10.15
CA ALA A 92 -14.21 -5.06 10.45
C ALA A 92 -13.07 -5.73 9.66
N VAL A 93 -12.24 -6.50 10.37
CA VAL A 93 -11.15 -7.30 9.79
C VAL A 93 -11.26 -8.75 10.23
N GLN A 94 -10.95 -9.65 9.31
CA GLN A 94 -10.90 -11.08 9.58
C GLN A 94 -9.60 -11.39 10.34
N SER A 95 -9.68 -11.87 11.58
CA SER A 95 -8.49 -12.39 12.26
C SER A 95 -8.04 -13.71 11.63
N VAL A 96 -6.79 -14.07 11.87
CA VAL A 96 -6.17 -15.30 11.36
C VAL A 96 -5.60 -16.07 12.54
N ASP A 97 -5.99 -17.32 12.68
CA ASP A 97 -5.48 -18.25 13.69
C ASP A 97 -4.81 -19.42 12.98
N GLY A 98 -3.47 -19.43 13.02
CA GLY A 98 -2.66 -20.31 12.18
C GLY A 98 -2.97 -20.12 10.69
N SER A 99 -3.40 -21.19 10.02
CA SER A 99 -3.76 -21.17 8.59
C SER A 99 -5.26 -20.95 8.33
N LYS A 100 -6.07 -20.72 9.37
CA LYS A 100 -7.52 -20.65 9.27
C LYS A 100 -8.05 -19.23 9.54
N PRO A 101 -9.14 -18.81 8.88
CA PRO A 101 -9.88 -17.63 9.28
C PRO A 101 -10.38 -17.79 10.72
N GLY A 102 -10.04 -16.83 11.58
CA GLY A 102 -10.51 -16.75 12.97
C GLY A 102 -11.85 -16.03 13.10
N PRO A 103 -12.16 -15.43 14.26
CA PRO A 103 -13.30 -14.52 14.39
C PRO A 103 -13.08 -13.17 13.68
N VAL A 104 -14.16 -12.46 13.38
CA VAL A 104 -14.10 -11.07 12.93
C VAL A 104 -13.76 -10.16 14.12
N ALA A 105 -12.80 -9.26 13.93
CA ALA A 105 -12.41 -8.24 14.90
C ALA A 105 -12.74 -6.84 14.37
N THR A 106 -13.04 -5.89 15.26
CA THR A 106 -13.43 -4.53 14.89
C THR A 106 -12.43 -3.48 15.37
N VAL A 107 -12.32 -2.40 14.58
CA VAL A 107 -11.64 -1.16 14.94
C VAL A 107 -12.68 -0.05 14.95
N ASP A 108 -13.16 0.32 16.14
CA ASP A 108 -14.38 1.13 16.31
C ASP A 108 -14.21 2.61 15.93
N HIS A 109 -12.96 3.09 15.90
CA HIS A 109 -12.60 4.47 15.53
C HIS A 109 -11.53 4.46 14.43
N PHE A 110 -11.77 3.69 13.37
CA PHE A 110 -10.85 3.62 12.25
C PHE A 110 -10.88 4.94 11.48
N LEU A 111 -9.72 5.60 11.37
CA LEU A 111 -9.56 6.88 10.68
C LEU A 111 -9.33 6.67 9.20
N PHE A 112 -10.12 7.36 8.38
CA PHE A 112 -9.94 7.36 6.93
C PHE A 112 -10.49 8.65 6.33
N SER A 113 -10.37 8.81 5.01
CA SER A 113 -10.80 10.04 4.36
C SER A 113 -11.93 9.78 3.38
N CYS A 114 -13.03 10.52 3.50
CA CYS A 114 -14.05 10.54 2.46
C CYS A 114 -13.63 11.50 1.36
N ALA A 115 -13.71 11.04 0.12
CA ALA A 115 -13.26 11.80 -1.05
C ALA A 115 -14.35 11.84 -2.13
N PRO A 116 -14.41 12.90 -2.93
CA PRO A 116 -15.32 12.98 -4.07
C PRO A 116 -15.13 11.83 -5.07
N GLU A 117 -16.22 11.39 -5.69
CA GLU A 117 -16.24 10.25 -6.63
C GLU A 117 -15.34 10.44 -7.86
N ILE A 118 -14.94 11.67 -8.18
CA ILE A 118 -13.96 11.94 -9.24
C ILE A 118 -12.63 11.19 -9.03
N LEU A 119 -12.28 10.87 -7.76
CA LEU A 119 -11.13 10.03 -7.44
C LEU A 119 -11.35 8.54 -7.68
N LEU A 120 -12.56 8.07 -8.02
CA LEU A 120 -12.81 6.68 -8.39
C LEU A 120 -12.47 6.38 -9.86
N ASN A 121 -12.17 7.42 -10.63
CA ASN A 121 -11.81 7.29 -12.04
C ASN A 121 -10.65 6.30 -12.25
N ARG A 122 -10.83 5.39 -13.21
CA ARG A 122 -9.88 4.33 -13.58
C ARG A 122 -9.54 3.32 -12.46
N LEU A 123 -10.23 3.35 -11.31
CA LEU A 123 -10.19 2.24 -10.39
C LEU A 123 -10.94 1.03 -10.99
N ALA A 124 -10.73 -0.16 -10.43
CA ALA A 124 -11.45 -1.34 -10.92
C ALA A 124 -12.96 -1.20 -10.69
N LYS A 125 -13.75 -1.74 -11.61
CA LYS A 125 -15.20 -1.76 -11.54
C LYS A 125 -15.67 -2.27 -10.16
N GLY A 126 -16.56 -1.52 -9.52
CA GLY A 126 -17.08 -1.82 -8.19
C GLY A 126 -16.21 -1.37 -7.01
N SER A 127 -15.03 -0.79 -7.26
CA SER A 127 -14.21 -0.24 -6.18
C SER A 127 -14.84 1.05 -5.64
N ARG A 128 -14.84 1.22 -4.32
CA ARG A 128 -15.34 2.44 -3.65
C ARG A 128 -14.23 3.36 -3.14
N GLY A 129 -12.97 2.96 -3.34
CA GLY A 129 -11.82 3.83 -3.18
C GLY A 129 -10.50 3.06 -3.08
N MET A 130 -9.53 3.65 -2.38
CA MET A 130 -8.18 3.10 -2.25
C MET A 130 -7.80 2.87 -0.80
N LEU A 131 -6.94 1.88 -0.55
CA LEU A 131 -6.49 1.43 0.77
C LEU A 131 -5.05 1.86 0.92
N GLY A 132 -4.71 2.50 2.03
CA GLY A 132 -3.34 2.90 2.29
C GLY A 132 -2.58 1.90 3.13
N LEU A 133 -1.53 1.29 2.58
CA LEU A 133 -0.56 0.52 3.39
C LEU A 133 0.74 1.27 3.67
N GLY A 134 0.82 2.57 3.36
CA GLY A 134 2.03 3.38 3.47
C GLY A 134 2.49 3.60 4.93
N LYS A 135 3.55 4.40 5.10
CA LYS A 135 4.20 4.65 6.41
C LYS A 135 3.49 5.71 7.28
N SER A 136 2.24 6.04 6.99
CA SER A 136 1.48 7.06 7.72
C SER A 136 0.89 6.49 9.01
N ARG A 137 0.64 7.36 10.01
CA ARG A 137 0.02 6.95 11.29
C ARG A 137 -1.43 6.50 11.12
N ILE A 138 -2.12 7.00 10.09
CA ILE A 138 -3.50 6.61 9.75
C ILE A 138 -3.55 5.58 8.61
N ALA A 139 -2.42 5.01 8.19
CA ALA A 139 -2.43 3.89 7.26
C ALA A 139 -2.96 2.62 7.95
N LEU A 140 -3.53 1.69 7.19
CA LEU A 140 -4.12 0.46 7.73
C LEU A 140 -3.14 -0.34 8.61
N PRO A 141 -1.87 -0.60 8.21
CA PRO A 141 -0.93 -1.31 9.08
C PRO A 141 -0.69 -0.62 10.43
N ALA A 142 -0.66 0.73 10.44
CA ALA A 142 -0.41 1.50 11.65
C ALA A 142 -1.59 1.47 12.62
N GLN A 143 -2.81 1.61 12.10
CA GLN A 143 -4.02 1.60 12.93
C GLN A 143 -4.32 0.20 13.49
N LEU A 144 -4.15 -0.85 12.68
CA LEU A 144 -4.31 -2.24 13.16
C LEU A 144 -3.27 -2.59 14.22
N ALA A 145 -2.00 -2.22 13.99
CA ALA A 145 -0.93 -2.41 14.98
C ALA A 145 -1.25 -1.71 16.29
N SER A 146 -1.72 -0.46 16.23
CA SER A 146 -2.08 0.29 17.44
C SER A 146 -3.30 -0.27 18.18
N LYS A 147 -4.35 -0.71 17.46
CA LYS A 147 -5.59 -1.22 18.09
C LYS A 147 -5.39 -2.60 18.72
N PHE A 148 -4.67 -3.48 18.04
CA PHE A 148 -4.52 -4.89 18.44
C PHE A 148 -3.18 -5.18 19.13
N GLY A 149 -2.34 -4.17 19.39
CA GLY A 149 -1.04 -4.35 20.04
C GLY A 149 -0.03 -5.14 19.19
N LEU A 150 -0.19 -5.14 17.87
CA LEU A 150 0.67 -5.89 16.95
C LEU A 150 1.93 -5.10 16.60
N GLN A 151 2.95 -5.80 16.11
CA GLN A 151 4.08 -5.11 15.47
C GLN A 151 3.60 -4.37 14.22
N ARG A 152 4.09 -3.14 14.01
CA ARG A 152 3.76 -2.31 12.85
C ARG A 152 4.46 -2.82 11.58
N LYS A 153 4.00 -3.95 11.07
CA LYS A 153 4.47 -4.59 9.85
C LYS A 153 3.36 -5.35 9.17
N PHE A 154 3.58 -5.70 7.92
CA PHE A 154 2.66 -6.53 7.16
C PHE A 154 3.41 -7.35 6.10
N ALA A 155 2.77 -8.44 5.68
CA ALA A 155 3.21 -9.27 4.57
C ALA A 155 2.13 -9.25 3.49
N ALA A 156 2.54 -9.14 2.23
CA ALA A 156 1.63 -9.19 1.09
C ALA A 156 2.01 -10.33 0.15
N CYS A 157 1.05 -11.22 -0.10
CA CYS A 157 1.12 -12.25 -1.13
C CYS A 157 0.10 -11.90 -2.22
N LEU A 158 0.57 -11.29 -3.31
CA LEU A 158 -0.27 -10.85 -4.41
C LEU A 158 -0.43 -11.98 -5.43
N SER A 159 -1.66 -12.24 -5.87
CA SER A 159 -1.99 -13.26 -6.87
C SER A 159 -2.94 -12.68 -7.92
N SER A 160 -2.87 -13.21 -9.15
CA SER A 160 -3.80 -12.86 -10.23
C SER A 160 -5.25 -13.28 -9.94
N SER A 161 -5.45 -14.23 -9.03
CA SER A 161 -6.74 -14.64 -8.49
C SER A 161 -7.00 -13.99 -7.13
N GLU A 162 -6.74 -14.72 -6.05
CA GLU A 162 -6.92 -14.29 -4.66
C GLU A 162 -5.56 -14.25 -3.97
N GLY A 163 -5.24 -13.06 -3.45
CA GLY A 163 -4.06 -12.82 -2.65
C GLY A 163 -4.43 -12.51 -1.20
N LEU A 164 -3.43 -12.36 -0.35
CA LEU A 164 -3.60 -12.12 1.07
C LEU A 164 -2.64 -11.02 1.54
N VAL A 165 -3.14 -10.16 2.44
CA VAL A 165 -2.31 -9.22 3.20
C VAL A 165 -2.51 -9.53 4.68
N LEU A 166 -1.41 -9.80 5.37
CA LEU A 166 -1.38 -10.13 6.79
C LEU A 166 -0.73 -9.00 7.56
N PHE A 167 -1.35 -8.55 8.64
CA PHE A 167 -0.86 -7.47 9.49
C PHE A 167 -0.34 -8.03 10.81
N GLY A 168 0.74 -7.44 11.34
CA GLY A 168 1.33 -7.83 12.60
C GLY A 168 2.51 -8.79 12.50
N HIS A 169 2.98 -9.25 13.66
CA HIS A 169 3.91 -10.38 13.77
C HIS A 169 3.33 -11.39 14.71
N GLU A 170 3.14 -12.61 14.24
CA GLU A 170 2.82 -13.75 15.09
C GLU A 170 3.64 -14.94 14.61
N PRO A 171 4.04 -15.87 15.50
CA PRO A 171 4.43 -17.22 15.11
C PRO A 171 3.24 -17.87 14.39
N GLY A 172 3.22 -17.76 13.07
CA GLY A 172 2.05 -18.13 12.26
C GLY A 172 2.27 -17.93 10.76
N TYR A 173 3.23 -17.10 10.35
CA TYR A 173 3.63 -17.03 8.94
C TYR A 173 4.03 -18.39 8.38
N ASP A 174 4.67 -19.24 9.17
CA ASP A 174 5.03 -20.61 8.78
C ASP A 174 3.79 -21.46 8.48
N SER A 175 2.70 -21.24 9.19
CA SER A 175 1.44 -21.96 8.96
C SER A 175 0.67 -21.45 7.73
N ILE A 176 0.88 -20.19 7.33
CA ILE A 176 0.17 -19.56 6.20
C ILE A 176 0.97 -19.65 4.90
N PHE A 177 2.26 -19.34 4.96
CA PHE A 177 3.17 -19.31 3.81
C PHE A 177 4.03 -20.58 3.70
N GLY A 178 4.03 -21.44 4.72
CA GLY A 178 4.91 -22.61 4.81
C GLY A 178 6.23 -22.28 5.51
N ALA A 179 6.72 -23.20 6.35
CA ALA A 179 7.95 -23.02 7.12
C ALA A 179 9.19 -22.80 6.23
N GLU A 180 9.27 -23.47 5.08
CA GLU A 180 10.37 -23.30 4.13
C GLU A 180 10.41 -21.87 3.54
N THR A 181 9.24 -21.30 3.22
CA THR A 181 9.12 -19.94 2.70
C THR A 181 9.55 -18.91 3.74
N SER A 182 9.10 -19.05 4.98
CA SER A 182 9.47 -18.15 6.07
C SER A 182 10.96 -18.19 6.39
N ARG A 183 11.58 -19.38 6.37
CA ARG A 183 13.02 -19.54 6.63
C ARG A 183 13.90 -18.97 5.51
N SER A 184 13.36 -18.87 4.30
CA SER A 184 14.07 -18.40 3.11
C SER A 184 13.92 -16.89 2.88
N LEU A 185 13.33 -16.14 3.82
CA LEU A 185 13.16 -14.69 3.69
C LEU A 185 14.51 -13.97 3.65
N MET A 186 14.67 -13.12 2.63
CA MET A 186 15.80 -12.22 2.49
C MET A 186 15.40 -10.80 2.84
N TYR A 187 16.26 -10.11 3.57
CA TYR A 187 15.99 -8.77 4.08
C TYR A 187 16.89 -7.71 3.45
N THR A 188 16.32 -6.54 3.22
CA THR A 188 17.04 -5.35 2.82
C THR A 188 16.48 -4.15 3.57
N PRO A 189 17.31 -3.18 4.02
CA PRO A 189 16.81 -2.00 4.69
C PRO A 189 15.85 -1.19 3.80
N LEU A 190 14.73 -0.76 4.38
CA LEU A 190 13.89 0.26 3.78
C LEU A 190 14.61 1.61 3.80
N VAL A 191 14.52 2.35 2.70
CA VAL A 191 15.05 3.70 2.59
C VAL A 191 14.17 4.64 3.42
N THR A 192 14.77 5.22 4.44
CA THR A 192 14.19 6.30 5.25
C THR A 192 14.72 7.64 4.78
N SER A 193 13.88 8.68 4.78
CA SER A 193 14.38 10.03 4.48
C SER A 193 15.42 10.48 5.52
N PRO A 194 16.53 11.09 5.09
CA PRO A 194 17.67 11.41 5.97
C PRO A 194 17.38 12.38 7.11
N ASP A 195 16.32 13.19 6.99
CA ASP A 195 16.01 14.34 7.84
C ASP A 195 14.91 14.05 8.87
N GLY A 196 14.39 12.82 8.93
CA GLY A 196 13.27 12.48 9.81
C GLY A 196 11.98 13.25 9.50
N SER A 197 11.95 14.02 8.40
CA SER A 197 10.87 14.96 8.06
C SER A 197 9.68 14.23 7.41
N GLY A 198 9.22 13.12 8.00
CA GLY A 198 8.02 12.43 7.49
C GLY A 198 8.10 12.15 5.98
N GLY A 199 9.29 11.74 5.52
CA GLY A 199 9.61 11.42 4.15
C GLY A 199 8.57 10.56 3.45
N SER A 200 8.60 10.53 2.12
CA SER A 200 7.61 9.85 1.27
C SER A 200 6.99 8.63 1.96
N GLN A 201 5.65 8.60 1.98
CA GLN A 201 4.86 7.51 2.58
C GLN A 201 5.04 6.18 1.85
N ASP A 202 5.77 6.19 0.74
CA ASP A 202 6.13 5.04 -0.08
C ASP A 202 7.20 4.15 0.56
N TYR A 203 7.16 2.87 0.20
CA TYR A 203 8.23 1.92 0.49
C TYR A 203 9.28 1.96 -0.63
N SER A 204 10.52 2.20 -0.27
CA SER A 204 11.66 2.19 -1.20
C SER A 204 12.80 1.36 -0.63
N ILE A 205 13.54 0.69 -1.51
CA ILE A 205 14.74 -0.10 -1.18
C ILE A 205 15.94 0.40 -1.97
N ASN A 206 17.15 0.13 -1.49
CA ASN A 206 18.37 0.55 -2.19
C ASN A 206 18.90 -0.55 -3.11
N VAL A 207 18.47 -0.55 -4.38
CA VAL A 207 18.99 -1.47 -5.40
C VAL A 207 20.32 -0.96 -5.94
N ARG A 208 21.39 -1.77 -5.75
CA ARG A 208 22.76 -1.39 -6.15
C ARG A 208 23.12 -1.74 -7.59
N SER A 209 22.52 -2.79 -8.13
CA SER A 209 22.81 -3.27 -9.48
C SER A 209 21.72 -4.22 -9.98
N ILE A 210 21.52 -4.25 -11.29
CA ILE A 210 20.70 -5.24 -11.98
C ILE A 210 21.65 -6.19 -12.72
N LYS A 211 21.36 -7.49 -12.69
CA LYS A 211 22.10 -8.51 -13.44
C LYS A 211 21.16 -9.26 -14.38
N ILE A 212 21.61 -9.51 -15.60
CA ILE A 212 20.90 -10.35 -16.58
C ILE A 212 21.84 -11.50 -16.95
N ASN A 213 21.40 -12.74 -16.76
CA ASN A 213 22.22 -13.95 -16.96
C ASN A 213 23.60 -13.87 -16.27
N GLY A 214 23.62 -13.42 -15.00
CA GLY A 214 24.85 -13.24 -14.22
C GLY A 214 25.67 -11.98 -14.56
N LYS A 215 25.48 -11.36 -15.73
CA LYS A 215 26.21 -10.16 -16.17
C LYS A 215 25.57 -8.89 -15.59
N ARG A 216 26.36 -8.10 -14.87
CA ARG A 216 25.93 -6.81 -14.31
C ARG A 216 25.68 -5.79 -15.42
N LEU A 217 24.56 -5.08 -15.36
CA LEU A 217 24.29 -3.99 -16.29
C LEU A 217 25.23 -2.80 -16.04
N SER A 218 25.80 -2.28 -17.11
CA SER A 218 26.62 -1.07 -17.12
C SER A 218 25.73 0.17 -17.08
N LEU A 219 25.19 0.47 -15.91
CA LEU A 219 24.47 1.71 -15.66
C LEU A 219 25.54 2.79 -15.41
N GLY A 220 25.45 3.93 -16.13
CA GLY A 220 26.45 5.00 -16.08
C GLY A 220 26.65 5.59 -14.67
N GLN A 221 27.45 6.66 -14.52
CA GLN A 221 27.85 7.21 -13.21
C GLN A 221 26.70 7.50 -12.22
N LYS A 222 25.49 7.78 -12.70
CA LYS A 222 24.29 7.99 -11.86
C LYS A 222 23.71 6.70 -11.26
N GLY A 223 24.04 5.52 -11.81
CA GLY A 223 23.52 4.24 -11.35
C GLY A 223 21.99 4.17 -11.31
N ILE A 224 21.45 3.47 -10.31
CA ILE A 224 20.00 3.35 -10.03
C ILE A 224 19.53 4.47 -9.06
N GLY A 225 20.38 5.46 -8.74
CA GLY A 225 20.25 6.37 -7.60
C GLY A 225 18.84 6.94 -7.31
N GLY A 226 18.55 7.19 -6.03
CA GLY A 226 17.26 7.76 -5.56
C GLY A 226 16.32 6.77 -4.88
N GLY A 227 16.72 5.49 -4.76
CA GLY A 227 15.89 4.44 -4.19
C GLY A 227 14.93 3.83 -5.21
N THR A 228 14.60 2.56 -5.02
CA THR A 228 13.67 1.81 -5.87
C THR A 228 12.37 1.62 -5.12
N GLN A 229 11.31 2.28 -5.58
CA GLN A 229 9.99 2.21 -4.97
C GLN A 229 9.32 0.86 -5.25
N ILE A 230 8.70 0.30 -4.22
CA ILE A 230 7.79 -0.85 -4.32
C ILE A 230 6.38 -0.30 -4.44
N SER A 231 5.62 -0.70 -5.47
CA SER A 231 4.28 -0.14 -5.74
C SER A 231 3.31 -1.18 -6.27
N THR A 232 2.02 -0.97 -5.97
CA THR A 232 0.88 -1.75 -6.50
C THR A 232 -0.05 -0.95 -7.42
N THR A 233 0.30 0.30 -7.73
CA THR A 233 -0.46 1.13 -8.69
C THR A 233 -0.08 0.87 -10.12
N VAL A 234 1.19 0.52 -10.32
CA VAL A 234 1.78 0.22 -11.60
C VAL A 234 1.85 -1.30 -11.73
N PRO A 235 1.19 -1.90 -12.72
CA PRO A 235 1.14 -3.36 -12.85
C PRO A 235 2.47 -3.95 -13.33
N TYR A 236 3.36 -3.12 -13.87
CA TYR A 236 4.66 -3.54 -14.39
C TYR A 236 5.77 -2.70 -13.79
N THR A 237 6.95 -3.32 -13.66
CA THR A 237 8.16 -2.61 -13.27
C THR A 237 8.43 -1.48 -14.24
N THR A 238 8.51 -0.26 -13.69
CA THR A 238 8.80 0.95 -14.47
C THR A 238 10.25 1.34 -14.22
N LEU A 239 11.01 1.51 -15.29
CA LEU A 239 12.41 1.91 -15.24
C LEU A 239 12.56 3.30 -15.88
N GLU A 240 13.49 4.10 -15.36
CA GLU A 240 13.89 5.34 -16.02
C GLU A 240 14.44 5.01 -17.42
N SER A 241 14.19 5.88 -18.40
CA SER A 241 14.43 5.62 -19.82
C SER A 241 15.84 5.14 -20.14
N SER A 242 16.88 5.72 -19.51
CA SER A 242 18.27 5.28 -19.71
C SER A 242 18.52 3.87 -19.15
N ILE A 243 17.98 3.56 -17.96
CA ILE A 243 18.06 2.22 -17.35
C ILE A 243 17.28 1.21 -18.20
N TYR A 244 16.08 1.56 -18.66
CA TYR A 244 15.24 0.70 -19.49
C TYR A 244 15.94 0.34 -20.80
N ARG A 245 16.59 1.31 -21.45
CA ARG A 245 17.33 1.08 -22.69
C ARG A 245 18.47 0.08 -22.49
N THR A 246 19.30 0.30 -21.47
CA THR A 246 20.39 -0.65 -21.15
C THR A 246 19.85 -2.02 -20.77
N PHE A 247 18.73 -2.08 -20.05
CA PHE A 247 18.07 -3.33 -19.66
C PHE A 247 17.59 -4.12 -20.88
N ILE A 248 16.86 -3.48 -21.80
CA ILE A 248 16.27 -4.19 -22.95
C ILE A 248 17.32 -4.64 -23.97
N GLU A 249 18.40 -3.86 -24.15
CA GLU A 249 19.54 -4.25 -25.00
C GLU A 249 20.23 -5.51 -24.44
N ALA A 250 20.59 -5.49 -23.15
CA ALA A 250 21.21 -6.64 -22.49
C ALA A 250 20.28 -7.86 -22.39
N TYR A 251 18.97 -7.64 -22.20
CA TYR A 251 17.97 -8.71 -22.20
C TYR A 251 17.89 -9.40 -23.56
N LYS A 252 17.84 -8.63 -24.66
CA LYS A 252 17.84 -9.16 -26.02
C LYS A 252 19.10 -9.96 -26.32
N GLU A 253 20.28 -9.42 -25.98
CA GLU A 253 21.57 -10.12 -26.16
C GLU A 253 21.59 -11.46 -25.40
N ALA A 254 21.14 -11.46 -24.14
CA ALA A 254 21.07 -12.68 -23.34
C ALA A 254 20.04 -13.70 -23.89
N ALA A 255 18.96 -13.22 -24.49
CA ALA A 255 17.93 -14.06 -25.10
C ALA A 255 18.39 -14.66 -26.45
N THR A 256 19.16 -13.93 -27.26
CA THR A 256 19.67 -14.44 -28.55
C THR A 256 20.87 -15.38 -28.39
N ASN A 257 21.72 -15.13 -27.40
CA ASN A 257 22.89 -15.99 -27.13
C ASN A 257 22.51 -17.34 -26.50
N ASN A 258 21.29 -17.44 -25.95
CA ASN A 258 20.68 -18.69 -25.53
C ASN A 258 19.62 -19.09 -26.56
N TYR A 259 19.98 -19.88 -27.58
CA TYR A 259 19.10 -20.38 -28.65
C TYR A 259 17.83 -21.15 -28.20
N PHE A 260 17.51 -21.18 -26.90
CA PHE A 260 16.36 -21.87 -26.30
C PHE A 260 15.73 -21.11 -25.11
N MET A 261 15.52 -19.80 -25.22
CA MET A 261 14.52 -19.15 -24.35
C MET A 261 13.12 -19.47 -24.90
N ASN A 262 12.63 -20.67 -24.60
CA ASN A 262 11.21 -20.98 -24.58
C ASN A 262 10.59 -20.01 -23.57
N LEU A 263 10.10 -18.86 -24.03
CA LEU A 263 9.44 -17.87 -23.19
C LEU A 263 8.12 -18.47 -22.72
N THR A 264 8.17 -19.29 -21.67
CA THR A 264 7.02 -19.42 -20.78
C THR A 264 6.82 -18.04 -20.19
N VAL A 265 5.76 -17.37 -20.66
CA VAL A 265 5.21 -16.21 -19.98
C VAL A 265 4.80 -16.69 -18.60
N VAL A 266 5.71 -16.55 -17.63
CA VAL A 266 5.41 -16.87 -16.24
C VAL A 266 4.38 -15.83 -15.81
N ALA A 267 3.15 -16.31 -15.56
CA ALA A 267 2.14 -15.52 -14.88
C ALA A 267 2.79 -14.86 -13.66
N PRO A 268 2.48 -13.60 -13.33
CA PRO A 268 3.22 -12.85 -12.33
C PRO A 268 3.40 -13.69 -11.07
N CYS A 269 4.64 -14.14 -10.82
CA CYS A 269 4.96 -14.93 -9.65
C CYS A 269 4.59 -14.11 -8.42
N GLY A 270 3.72 -14.67 -7.58
CA GLY A 270 3.46 -14.19 -6.23
C GLY A 270 4.78 -14.15 -5.47
N THR A 271 5.37 -12.96 -5.39
CA THR A 271 6.51 -12.69 -4.53
C THR A 271 5.93 -12.19 -3.21
N ILE A 272 6.17 -12.95 -2.14
CA ILE A 272 5.84 -12.54 -0.78
C ILE A 272 6.88 -11.51 -0.39
N TRP A 273 6.47 -10.24 -0.36
CA TRP A 273 7.31 -9.19 0.20
C TRP A 273 6.87 -8.97 1.64
N SER A 274 7.82 -9.10 2.55
CA SER A 274 7.66 -8.68 3.93
C SER A 274 8.40 -7.35 4.11
N LEU A 275 7.64 -6.31 4.45
CA LEU A 275 8.19 -4.97 4.69
C LEU A 275 8.31 -4.81 6.21
N PHE A 276 9.55 -4.75 6.68
CA PHE A 276 9.92 -4.53 8.08
C PHE A 276 10.40 -3.09 8.28
#